data_AF-A0A2D7XRU8-F1
#
_entry.id   AF-A0A2D7XRU8-F1
#
_cell.length_a   1.000
_cell.length_b   1.000
_cell.length_c   1.000
_cell.angle_alpha   90.00
_cell.angle_beta   90.00
_cell.angle_gamma   90.00
#
_symmetry.space_group_name_H-M   'P 1'
#
loop_
_entity.id
_entity.type
_entity.pdbx_description
1 polymer ?
#
loop_
_entity_poly.entity_id
_entity_poly.type
_entity_poly.pdbx_seq_one_letter_code
_entity_poly.pdbx_strand_id
1 'polypeptide(L)'
;MSVLPQGSTIGILGDGQLGRMLALAAANLGFDVVVLGPNDDSPAGRVAAHNMVADYLDKDALAEFSVRCDRATLEFENVPVHSLELLQDMGSTVYPGPRSLEICQDRHLEKRFARETGVHTADYWVVSSEGDLRAAMTEIAGEGILKTRRDGYDGHGQRRVKRSAESMESAFADLNGMPCVLEALVPFSGEISVVIARSASGEIRAYDPAENVHKHGILHTSRVPARFGDDVLKAAQAAATQLITALEHVGVLACEFFVLEDGTLLLNEMAPRVHNSGHWTPEACLTGQFEQHIRAIAGWPLGPVDRVMDAEMENLLGDDVLKAFGPSGPHEAITLYGKRDMRPGRKMGHVVRKV
;
A
#
# COMPACT_ATOMS: atom_id res chain seq x y z
N MET A 1 17.46 -1.83 18.30
CA MET A 1 16.64 -0.63 18.01
C MET A 1 16.18 -0.05 19.35
N SER A 2 16.30 1.26 19.57
CA SER A 2 15.78 1.90 20.78
C SER A 2 14.25 2.05 20.70
N VAL A 3 13.60 1.80 21.84
CA VAL A 3 12.17 2.05 22.05
C VAL A 3 11.98 3.56 22.20
N LEU A 4 11.03 4.14 21.47
CA LEU A 4 10.70 5.56 21.64
C LEU A 4 9.84 5.76 22.89
N PRO A 5 10.17 6.71 23.78
CA PRO A 5 9.31 7.07 24.89
C PRO A 5 8.03 7.79 24.39
N GLN A 6 7.00 7.85 25.24
CA GLN A 6 5.87 8.75 25.01
C GLN A 6 6.36 10.20 24.96
N GLY A 7 5.73 11.03 24.12
CA GLY A 7 6.13 12.41 23.85
C GLY A 7 7.24 12.55 22.81
N SER A 8 7.76 11.44 22.26
CA SER A 8 8.64 11.48 21.08
C SER A 8 7.88 11.93 19.83
N THR A 9 8.64 12.37 18.81
CA THR A 9 8.09 12.85 17.54
C THR A 9 8.30 11.83 16.42
N ILE A 10 7.22 11.48 15.73
CA ILE A 10 7.25 10.66 14.51
C ILE A 10 7.15 11.57 13.29
N GLY A 11 8.11 11.45 12.37
CA GLY A 11 8.11 12.10 11.07
C GLY A 11 7.38 11.23 10.04
N ILE A 12 6.49 11.82 9.25
CA ILE A 12 5.81 11.15 8.14
C ILE A 12 6.13 11.86 6.82
N LEU A 13 6.75 11.13 5.89
CA LEU A 13 6.89 11.53 4.49
C LEU A 13 5.60 11.21 3.74
N GLY A 14 4.92 12.26 3.30
CA GLY A 14 3.63 12.22 2.64
C GLY A 14 2.51 12.78 3.50
N ASP A 15 1.59 13.47 2.85
CA ASP A 15 0.66 14.41 3.47
C ASP A 15 -0.82 14.04 3.22
N GLY A 16 -1.07 12.90 2.59
CA GLY A 16 -2.37 12.35 2.23
C GLY A 16 -3.14 11.69 3.39
N GLN A 17 -4.15 10.90 3.00
CA GLN A 17 -5.08 10.32 3.98
C GLN A 17 -4.45 9.24 4.88
N LEU A 18 -3.42 8.56 4.40
CA LEU A 18 -2.82 7.46 5.15
C LEU A 18 -1.96 8.04 6.28
N GLY A 19 -1.22 9.10 6.00
CA GLY A 19 -0.45 9.94 6.91
C GLY A 19 -1.36 10.61 7.92
N ARG A 20 -2.55 11.07 7.52
CA ARG A 20 -3.58 11.55 8.46
C ARG A 20 -3.95 10.47 9.48
N MET A 21 -4.23 9.26 9.01
CA MET A 21 -4.65 8.17 9.89
C MET A 21 -3.50 7.63 10.76
N LEU A 22 -2.27 7.60 10.23
CA LEU A 22 -1.05 7.36 10.99
C LEU A 22 -0.85 8.42 12.07
N ALA A 23 -1.04 9.71 11.73
CA ALA A 23 -0.87 10.81 12.67
C ALA A 23 -1.89 10.75 13.81
N LEU A 24 -3.15 10.46 13.51
CA LEU A 24 -4.19 10.27 14.53
C LEU A 24 -3.90 9.06 15.42
N ALA A 25 -3.42 7.95 14.86
CA ALA A 25 -3.01 6.78 15.63
C ALA A 25 -1.80 7.07 16.52
N ALA A 26 -0.82 7.83 16.02
CA ALA A 26 0.34 8.27 16.78
C ALA A 26 -0.04 9.18 17.95
N ALA A 27 -0.93 10.14 17.72
CA ALA A 27 -1.45 11.02 18.76
C ALA A 27 -2.18 10.24 19.87
N ASN A 28 -2.98 9.22 19.52
CA ASN A 28 -3.63 8.34 20.49
C ASN A 28 -2.63 7.56 21.37
N LEU A 29 -1.43 7.29 20.86
CA LEU A 29 -0.34 6.63 21.59
C LEU A 29 0.57 7.62 22.34
N GLY A 30 0.30 8.93 22.26
CA GLY A 30 1.05 9.98 22.93
C GLY A 30 2.31 10.43 22.19
N PHE A 31 2.39 10.26 20.88
CA PHE A 31 3.46 10.81 20.04
C PHE A 31 3.04 12.12 19.38
N ASP A 32 3.97 13.05 19.26
CA ASP A 32 3.84 14.18 18.35
C ASP A 32 4.15 13.73 16.91
N VAL A 33 3.65 14.49 15.93
CA VAL A 33 3.85 14.18 14.52
C VAL A 33 4.29 15.40 13.74
N VAL A 34 5.34 15.22 12.94
CA VAL A 34 5.73 16.17 11.88
C VAL A 34 5.47 15.53 10.52
N VAL A 35 4.80 16.26 9.63
CA VAL A 35 4.52 15.82 8.26
C VAL A 35 5.39 16.62 7.31
N LEU A 36 5.97 15.95 6.31
CA LEU A 36 6.63 16.57 5.16
C LEU A 36 5.93 16.13 3.87
N GLY A 37 5.46 17.09 3.08
CA GLY A 37 4.85 16.83 1.79
C GLY A 37 4.62 18.10 0.98
N PRO A 38 4.23 17.99 -0.30
CA PRO A 38 4.17 19.13 -1.22
C PRO A 38 2.93 20.01 -1.06
N ASN A 39 1.92 19.59 -0.28
CA ASN A 39 0.65 20.30 -0.17
C ASN A 39 0.52 21.02 1.17
N ASP A 40 0.24 22.32 1.13
CA ASP A 40 0.00 23.14 2.31
C ASP A 40 -1.29 22.74 3.07
N ASP A 41 -2.40 22.56 2.34
CA ASP A 41 -3.68 22.12 2.91
C ASP A 41 -3.92 20.62 2.72
N SER A 42 -3.08 19.83 3.38
CA SER A 42 -3.07 18.38 3.25
C SER A 42 -3.92 17.67 4.33
N PRO A 43 -4.45 16.46 4.05
CA PRO A 43 -5.15 15.66 5.07
C PRO A 43 -4.33 15.41 6.34
N ALA A 44 -3.04 15.09 6.22
CA ALA A 44 -2.17 14.78 7.35
C ALA A 44 -1.68 16.04 8.07
N GLY A 45 -1.28 17.08 7.33
CA GLY A 45 -0.77 18.32 7.90
C GLY A 45 -1.75 19.00 8.87
N ARG A 46 -3.06 18.85 8.63
CA ARG A 46 -4.11 19.41 9.50
C ARG A 46 -4.30 18.71 10.85
N VAL A 47 -3.69 17.55 11.06
CA VAL A 47 -3.76 16.82 12.35
C VAL A 47 -2.38 16.61 12.97
N ALA A 48 -1.32 17.11 12.32
CA ALA A 48 0.05 17.03 12.80
C ALA A 48 0.37 18.22 13.73
N ALA A 49 1.34 18.03 14.63
CA ALA A 49 1.88 19.11 15.45
C ALA A 49 2.66 20.12 14.59
N HIS A 50 3.32 19.63 13.53
CA HIS A 50 4.04 20.43 12.56
C HIS A 50 3.80 19.95 11.13
N ASN A 51 3.59 20.88 10.20
CA ASN A 51 3.47 20.61 8.76
C ASN A 51 4.59 21.35 8.02
N MET A 52 5.40 20.62 7.26
CA MET A 52 6.47 21.14 6.43
C MET A 52 6.09 20.97 4.97
N VAL A 53 6.04 22.08 4.24
CA VAL A 53 5.62 22.10 2.83
C VAL A 53 6.86 22.19 1.94
N ALA A 54 7.26 21.07 1.35
CA ALA A 54 8.36 21.01 0.40
C ALA A 54 8.27 19.77 -0.49
N ASP A 55 9.09 19.75 -1.56
CA ASP A 55 9.27 18.56 -2.38
C ASP A 55 10.06 17.47 -1.63
N TYR A 56 9.80 16.20 -1.91
CA TYR A 56 10.48 15.10 -1.22
C TYR A 56 11.99 15.05 -1.49
N LEU A 57 12.49 15.70 -2.54
CA LEU A 57 13.92 15.80 -2.87
C LEU A 57 14.58 17.09 -2.36
N ASP A 58 13.84 17.96 -1.68
CA ASP A 58 14.40 19.17 -1.08
C ASP A 58 15.32 18.80 0.09
N LYS A 59 16.62 18.94 -0.12
CA LYS A 59 17.64 18.54 0.86
C LYS A 59 17.60 19.38 2.13
N ASP A 60 17.26 20.66 2.02
CA ASP A 60 17.23 21.55 3.19
C ASP A 60 15.98 21.22 4.03
N ALA A 61 14.85 20.95 3.38
CA ALA A 61 13.65 20.49 4.08
C ALA A 61 13.84 19.11 4.73
N LEU A 62 14.51 18.16 4.05
CA LEU A 62 14.84 16.86 4.64
C LEU A 62 15.79 17.00 5.83
N ALA A 63 16.78 17.91 5.75
CA ALA A 63 17.67 18.19 6.87
C ALA A 63 16.90 18.75 8.07
N GLU A 64 16.01 19.72 7.86
CA GLU A 64 15.16 20.24 8.93
C GLU A 64 14.24 19.15 9.50
N PHE A 65 13.63 18.34 8.64
CA PHE A 65 12.75 17.24 9.04
C PHE A 65 13.48 16.19 9.90
N SER A 66 14.72 15.87 9.54
CA SER A 66 15.56 14.92 10.30
C SER A 66 15.81 15.35 11.75
N VAL A 67 15.91 16.67 11.99
CA VAL A 67 16.13 17.23 13.32
C VAL A 67 14.84 17.28 14.14
N ARG A 68 13.68 17.27 13.47
CA ARG A 68 12.35 17.42 14.10
C ARG A 68 11.69 16.11 14.50
N CYS A 69 12.21 14.96 14.08
CA CYS A 69 11.64 13.67 14.43
C CYS A 69 12.67 12.69 15.02
N ASP A 70 12.22 11.84 15.94
CA ASP A 70 13.02 10.76 16.51
C ASP A 70 13.02 9.52 15.59
N ARG A 71 11.99 9.41 14.74
CA ARG A 71 11.84 8.35 13.75
C ARG A 71 11.04 8.83 12.56
N ALA A 72 11.46 8.44 11.36
CA ALA A 72 10.71 8.73 10.14
C ALA A 72 10.00 7.47 9.61
N THR A 73 8.85 7.70 8.97
CA THR A 73 8.12 6.75 8.15
C THR A 73 7.59 7.41 6.89
N LEU A 74 6.95 6.64 6.02
CA LEU A 74 6.30 7.11 4.81
C LEU A 74 4.84 6.62 4.74
N GLU A 75 3.96 7.47 4.23
CA GLU A 75 2.58 7.07 3.90
C GLU A 75 2.38 6.78 2.41
N PHE A 76 3.29 7.26 1.56
CA PHE A 76 3.16 7.24 0.11
C PHE A 76 4.30 6.46 -0.55
N GLU A 77 3.95 5.50 -1.39
CA GLU A 77 4.94 4.59 -1.97
C GLU A 77 5.77 5.19 -3.09
N ASN A 78 5.39 6.35 -3.66
CA ASN A 78 6.21 7.05 -4.66
C ASN A 78 7.09 8.15 -4.05
N VAL A 79 7.28 8.16 -2.72
CA VAL A 79 8.39 8.93 -2.13
C VAL A 79 9.70 8.42 -2.75
N PRO A 80 10.59 9.28 -3.27
CA PRO A 80 11.84 8.82 -3.85
C PRO A 80 12.67 8.03 -2.85
N VAL A 81 13.20 6.86 -3.26
CA VAL A 81 14.12 6.06 -2.42
C VAL A 81 15.29 6.91 -1.94
N HIS A 82 15.77 7.81 -2.80
CA HIS A 82 16.85 8.74 -2.49
C HIS A 82 16.54 9.65 -1.28
N SER A 83 15.28 10.03 -1.06
CA SER A 83 14.90 10.82 0.11
C SER A 83 15.13 10.05 1.42
N LEU A 84 14.86 8.73 1.42
CA LEU A 84 15.12 7.88 2.58
C LEU A 84 16.62 7.68 2.80
N GLU A 85 17.39 7.51 1.72
CA GLU A 85 18.86 7.41 1.79
C GLU A 85 19.48 8.69 2.38
N LEU A 86 19.05 9.87 1.91
CA LEU A 86 19.50 11.15 2.45
C LEU A 86 19.18 11.30 3.93
N LEU A 87 17.99 10.90 4.38
CA LEU A 87 17.64 10.92 5.80
C LEU A 87 18.51 9.97 6.62
N GLN A 88 18.85 8.78 6.10
CA GLN A 88 19.77 7.86 6.75
C GLN A 88 21.19 8.42 6.82
N ASP A 89 21.68 9.06 5.76
CA ASP A 89 22.99 9.75 5.75
C ASP A 89 23.04 10.90 6.77
N MET A 90 21.91 11.55 7.02
CA MET A 90 21.73 12.57 8.08
C MET A 90 21.59 11.97 9.49
N GLY A 91 21.59 10.64 9.63
CA GLY A 91 21.51 9.93 10.91
C GLY A 91 20.09 9.59 11.37
N SER A 92 19.07 9.82 10.53
CA SER A 92 17.68 9.45 10.85
C SER A 92 17.48 7.95 10.77
N THR A 93 16.64 7.42 11.65
CA THR A 93 16.12 6.06 11.50
C THR A 93 14.81 6.10 10.72
N VAL A 94 14.75 5.44 9.57
CA VAL A 94 13.57 5.46 8.68
C VAL A 94 13.01 4.04 8.50
N TYR A 95 11.69 3.89 8.67
CA TYR A 95 10.98 2.63 8.48
C TYR A 95 9.73 2.77 7.61
N PRO A 96 9.47 1.84 6.68
CA PRO A 96 10.41 0.79 6.25
C PRO A 96 11.65 1.40 5.60
N GLY A 97 12.74 0.63 5.54
CA GLY A 97 14.01 1.11 4.99
C GLY A 97 14.01 1.22 3.45
N PRO A 98 15.02 1.89 2.85
CA PRO A 98 15.13 2.12 1.41
C PRO A 98 14.95 0.86 0.56
N ARG A 99 15.57 -0.26 0.96
CA ARG A 99 15.46 -1.55 0.25
C ARG A 99 14.00 -2.02 0.09
N SER A 100 13.21 -1.91 1.16
CA SER A 100 11.81 -2.35 1.10
C SER A 100 10.99 -1.47 0.16
N LEU A 101 11.25 -0.16 0.16
CA LEU A 101 10.59 0.78 -0.73
C LEU A 101 11.02 0.55 -2.19
N GLU A 102 12.32 0.41 -2.44
CA GLU A 102 12.89 0.20 -3.77
C GLU A 102 12.34 -1.06 -4.45
N ILE A 103 12.26 -2.18 -3.71
CA ILE A 103 11.73 -3.44 -4.24
C ILE A 103 10.26 -3.27 -4.65
N CYS A 104 9.43 -2.66 -3.79
CA CYS A 104 7.99 -2.55 -4.05
C CYS A 104 7.65 -1.44 -5.06
N GLN A 105 8.53 -0.46 -5.28
CA GLN A 105 8.31 0.59 -6.29
C GLN A 105 8.49 0.08 -7.73
N ASP A 106 9.16 -1.05 -7.92
CA ASP A 106 9.50 -1.56 -9.24
C ASP A 106 8.92 -2.95 -9.48
N ARG A 107 7.89 -3.03 -10.33
CA ARG A 107 7.15 -4.27 -10.62
C ARG A 107 8.04 -5.44 -11.05
N HIS A 108 9.18 -5.16 -11.71
CA HIS A 108 10.12 -6.23 -12.05
C HIS A 108 10.89 -6.72 -10.82
N LEU A 109 11.44 -5.79 -10.01
CA LEU A 109 12.18 -6.14 -8.80
C LEU A 109 11.28 -6.85 -7.79
N GLU A 110 10.05 -6.37 -7.63
CA GLU A 110 9.03 -6.95 -6.78
C GLU A 110 8.72 -8.41 -7.16
N LYS A 111 8.36 -8.66 -8.43
CA LYS A 111 8.03 -10.02 -8.87
C LYS A 111 9.23 -10.95 -8.83
N ARG A 112 10.42 -10.44 -9.17
CA ARG A 112 11.67 -11.21 -9.05
C ARG A 112 11.91 -11.60 -7.58
N PHE A 113 11.81 -10.63 -6.67
CA PHE A 113 11.98 -10.84 -5.24
C PHE A 113 10.97 -11.86 -4.68
N ALA A 114 9.70 -11.77 -5.09
CA ALA A 114 8.67 -12.72 -4.69
C ALA A 114 9.01 -14.15 -5.14
N ARG A 115 9.39 -14.32 -6.41
CA ARG A 115 9.79 -15.63 -6.97
C ARG A 115 11.04 -16.19 -6.31
N GLU A 116 12.05 -15.36 -6.06
CA GLU A 116 13.28 -15.75 -5.32
C GLU A 116 12.98 -16.15 -3.87
N THR A 117 11.93 -15.57 -3.29
CA THR A 117 11.41 -15.93 -1.96
C THR A 117 10.50 -17.16 -2.01
N GLY A 118 10.21 -17.73 -3.18
CA GLY A 118 9.34 -18.90 -3.33
C GLY A 118 7.84 -18.59 -3.36
N VAL A 119 7.46 -17.32 -3.50
CA VAL A 119 6.07 -16.91 -3.71
C VAL A 119 5.80 -16.76 -5.20
N HIS A 120 4.76 -17.44 -5.69
CA HIS A 120 4.39 -17.41 -7.10
C HIS A 120 3.80 -16.07 -7.51
N THR A 121 4.01 -15.67 -8.75
CA THR A 121 3.42 -14.49 -9.40
C THR A 121 2.83 -14.91 -10.74
N ALA A 122 1.99 -14.07 -11.34
CA ALA A 122 1.67 -14.19 -12.75
C ALA A 122 2.95 -14.24 -13.61
N ASP A 123 2.89 -14.91 -14.75
CA ASP A 123 3.97 -14.87 -15.73
C ASP A 123 4.11 -13.47 -16.31
N TYR A 124 5.37 -13.04 -16.39
CA TYR A 124 5.71 -11.70 -16.81
C TYR A 124 7.03 -11.66 -17.57
N TRP A 125 7.15 -10.64 -18.43
CA TRP A 125 8.32 -10.37 -19.24
C TRP A 125 8.76 -8.92 -19.06
N VAL A 126 10.06 -8.68 -19.00
CA VAL A 126 10.61 -7.31 -18.96
C VAL A 126 10.60 -6.74 -20.36
N VAL A 127 10.05 -5.54 -20.52
CA VAL A 127 9.90 -4.85 -21.80
C VAL A 127 10.59 -3.49 -21.71
N SER A 128 11.74 -3.33 -22.37
CA SER A 128 12.48 -2.06 -22.43
C SER A 128 12.42 -1.41 -23.80
N SER A 129 11.84 -2.10 -24.78
CA SER A 129 11.68 -1.65 -26.16
C SER A 129 10.45 -2.30 -26.81
N GLU A 130 10.01 -1.76 -27.93
CA GLU A 130 8.95 -2.39 -28.74
C GLU A 130 9.37 -3.78 -29.25
N GLY A 131 10.66 -3.99 -29.51
CA GLY A 131 11.22 -5.30 -29.89
C GLY A 131 11.02 -6.34 -28.79
N ASP A 132 11.28 -5.97 -27.53
CA ASP A 132 11.04 -6.84 -26.37
C ASP A 132 9.55 -7.17 -26.22
N LEU A 133 8.67 -6.18 -26.44
CA LEU A 133 7.21 -6.38 -26.39
C LEU A 133 6.76 -7.39 -27.45
N ARG A 134 7.24 -7.25 -28.68
CA ARG A 134 6.94 -8.17 -29.77
C ARG A 134 7.41 -9.59 -29.47
N ALA A 135 8.61 -9.74 -28.91
CA ALA A 135 9.14 -11.03 -28.49
C ALA A 135 8.32 -11.64 -27.33
N ALA A 136 8.03 -10.87 -26.28
CA ALA A 136 7.23 -11.37 -25.15
C ALA A 136 5.82 -11.80 -25.56
N MET A 137 5.20 -11.07 -26.50
CA MET A 137 3.87 -11.41 -27.04
C MET A 137 3.85 -12.69 -27.89
N THR A 138 5.00 -13.28 -28.27
CA THR A 138 5.01 -14.62 -28.88
C THR A 138 4.78 -15.74 -27.87
N GLU A 139 5.13 -15.49 -26.60
CA GLU A 139 4.99 -16.43 -25.48
C GLU A 139 3.59 -16.37 -24.85
N ILE A 140 2.88 -15.24 -24.98
CA ILE A 140 1.52 -15.08 -24.44
C ILE A 140 0.46 -15.60 -25.42
N ALA A 141 -0.46 -16.42 -24.91
CA ALA A 141 -1.68 -16.79 -25.62
C ALA A 141 -2.66 -15.60 -25.66
N GLY A 142 -2.60 -14.81 -26.74
CA GLY A 142 -3.63 -13.82 -27.07
C GLY A 142 -3.31 -12.40 -26.58
N GLU A 143 -3.77 -12.07 -25.39
CA GLU A 143 -3.72 -10.71 -24.84
C GLU A 143 -2.98 -10.67 -23.50
N GLY A 144 -2.32 -9.54 -23.21
CA GLY A 144 -1.63 -9.29 -21.96
C GLY A 144 -1.92 -7.89 -21.43
N ILE A 145 -1.37 -7.60 -20.25
CA ILE A 145 -1.41 -6.26 -19.64
C ILE A 145 0.02 -5.74 -19.58
N LEU A 146 0.31 -4.70 -20.35
CA LEU A 146 1.56 -3.96 -20.29
C LEU A 146 1.45 -2.91 -19.17
N LYS A 147 2.35 -2.94 -18.20
CA LYS A 147 2.38 -2.03 -17.04
C LYS A 147 3.74 -1.34 -16.97
N THR A 148 3.78 -0.04 -16.72
CA THR A 148 5.03 0.66 -16.39
C THR A 148 5.65 0.03 -15.16
N ARG A 149 6.99 -0.06 -15.12
CA ARG A 149 7.70 -0.67 -13.99
C ARG A 149 7.48 0.11 -12.69
N ARG A 150 7.36 1.43 -12.77
CA ARG A 150 7.22 2.35 -11.64
C ARG A 150 6.01 3.26 -11.84
N ASP A 151 5.60 3.91 -10.76
CA ASP A 151 4.61 4.99 -10.71
C ASP A 151 3.20 4.63 -11.22
N GLY A 152 2.88 3.34 -11.38
CA GLY A 152 1.54 2.88 -11.74
C GLY A 152 0.69 2.67 -10.48
N TYR A 153 -0.52 3.24 -10.44
CA TYR A 153 -1.46 3.15 -9.32
C TYR A 153 -2.91 3.24 -9.81
N ASP A 154 -3.87 2.62 -9.10
CA ASP A 154 -5.32 2.72 -9.41
C ASP A 154 -5.65 2.48 -10.91
N GLY A 155 -4.91 1.60 -11.58
CA GLY A 155 -5.03 1.31 -13.01
C GLY A 155 -4.38 2.31 -13.98
N HIS A 156 -3.71 3.35 -13.50
CA HIS A 156 -2.82 4.19 -14.28
C HIS A 156 -1.49 3.48 -14.59
N GLY A 157 -0.84 3.88 -15.68
CA GLY A 157 0.43 3.27 -16.11
C GLY A 157 0.29 1.88 -16.72
N GLN A 158 -0.91 1.50 -17.18
CA GLN A 158 -1.11 0.20 -17.82
C GLN A 158 -2.00 0.26 -19.08
N ARG A 159 -1.78 -0.71 -19.98
CA ARG A 159 -2.52 -0.90 -21.23
C ARG A 159 -2.74 -2.38 -21.51
N ARG A 160 -3.94 -2.72 -21.96
CA ARG A 160 -4.21 -4.05 -22.53
C ARG A 160 -3.61 -4.11 -23.92
N VAL A 161 -2.85 -5.16 -24.20
CA VAL A 161 -2.14 -5.34 -25.47
C VAL A 161 -2.54 -6.65 -26.13
N LYS A 162 -2.77 -6.61 -27.44
CA LYS A 162 -3.08 -7.77 -28.28
C LYS A 162 -1.90 -8.11 -29.17
N ARG A 163 -1.87 -9.33 -29.71
CA ARG A 163 -0.85 -9.83 -30.65
C ARG A 163 -0.96 -9.23 -32.06
N SER A 164 -1.28 -7.95 -32.19
CA SER A 164 -1.21 -7.20 -33.45
C SER A 164 -0.15 -6.11 -33.35
N ALA A 165 0.59 -5.85 -34.44
CA ALA A 165 1.64 -4.83 -34.46
C ALA A 165 1.12 -3.46 -34.01
N GLU A 166 -0.03 -3.05 -34.55
CA GLU A 166 -0.72 -1.80 -34.19
C GLU A 166 -1.04 -1.71 -32.69
N SER A 167 -1.54 -2.80 -32.08
CA SER A 167 -1.86 -2.79 -30.65
C SER A 167 -0.59 -2.69 -29.78
N MET A 168 0.49 -3.34 -30.19
CA MET A 168 1.75 -3.30 -29.44
C MET A 168 2.42 -1.92 -29.53
N GLU A 169 2.48 -1.34 -30.73
CA GLU A 169 3.02 -0.01 -30.98
C GLU A 169 2.22 1.06 -30.20
N SER A 170 0.89 1.03 -30.32
CA SER A 170 0.02 1.96 -29.60
C SER A 170 0.13 1.81 -28.09
N ALA A 171 0.13 0.57 -27.56
CA ALA A 171 0.23 0.37 -26.11
C ALA A 171 1.57 0.85 -25.53
N PHE A 172 2.68 0.64 -26.24
CA PHE A 172 4.00 1.09 -25.78
C PHE A 172 4.15 2.61 -25.91
N ALA A 173 3.66 3.21 -27.00
CA ALA A 173 3.63 4.66 -27.19
C ALA A 173 2.76 5.37 -26.15
N ASP A 174 1.60 4.81 -25.81
CA ASP A 174 0.70 5.31 -24.76
C ASP A 174 1.34 5.36 -23.37
N LEU A 175 2.36 4.52 -23.15
CA LEU A 175 3.17 4.49 -21.93
C LEU A 175 4.49 5.25 -22.09
N ASN A 176 4.58 6.12 -23.11
CA ASN A 176 5.73 6.96 -23.46
C ASN A 176 7.04 6.18 -23.68
N GLY A 177 6.95 4.91 -24.08
CA GLY A 177 8.12 4.05 -24.25
C GLY A 177 8.91 3.79 -22.96
N MET A 178 8.29 4.01 -21.80
CA MET A 178 8.93 3.77 -20.50
C MET A 178 9.19 2.27 -20.27
N PRO A 179 10.19 1.92 -19.44
CA PRO A 179 10.40 0.53 -19.04
C PRO A 179 9.13 -0.08 -18.42
N CYS A 180 8.74 -1.24 -18.92
CA CYS A 180 7.51 -1.93 -18.56
C CYS A 180 7.75 -3.39 -18.14
N VAL A 181 6.71 -3.97 -17.55
CA VAL A 181 6.50 -5.42 -17.50
C VAL A 181 5.24 -5.76 -18.29
N LEU A 182 5.31 -6.81 -19.10
CA LEU A 182 4.14 -7.41 -19.71
C LEU A 182 3.71 -8.58 -18.82
N GLU A 183 2.45 -8.60 -18.41
CA GLU A 183 1.87 -9.70 -17.63
C GLU A 183 0.83 -10.46 -18.46
N ALA A 184 0.84 -11.79 -18.34
CA ALA A 184 -0.24 -12.62 -18.87
C ALA A 184 -1.55 -12.34 -18.13
N LEU A 185 -2.68 -12.46 -18.83
CA LEU A 185 -3.99 -12.39 -18.18
C LEU A 185 -4.18 -13.56 -17.23
N VAL A 186 -4.46 -13.25 -15.97
CA VAL A 186 -4.69 -14.24 -14.91
C VAL A 186 -6.18 -14.58 -14.84
N PRO A 187 -6.59 -15.85 -15.01
CA PRO A 187 -7.98 -16.27 -14.87
C PRO A 187 -8.34 -16.51 -13.39
N PHE A 188 -8.31 -15.44 -12.59
CA PHE A 188 -8.58 -15.54 -11.16
C PHE A 188 -10.09 -15.60 -10.86
N SER A 189 -10.47 -16.35 -9.83
CA SER A 189 -11.82 -16.40 -9.28
C SER A 189 -12.10 -15.30 -8.24
N GLY A 190 -11.04 -14.68 -7.70
CA GLY A 190 -11.16 -13.45 -6.93
C GLY A 190 -9.81 -12.91 -6.47
N GLU A 191 -9.87 -11.80 -5.73
CA GLU A 191 -8.71 -11.07 -5.23
C GLU A 191 -8.77 -11.06 -3.70
N ILE A 192 -7.64 -11.33 -3.05
CA ILE A 192 -7.50 -11.17 -1.61
C ILE A 192 -6.28 -10.32 -1.28
N SER A 193 -6.26 -9.72 -0.10
CA SER A 193 -5.05 -9.09 0.43
C SER A 193 -4.80 -9.48 1.87
N VAL A 194 -3.52 -9.63 2.22
CA VAL A 194 -3.07 -9.81 3.60
C VAL A 194 -2.35 -8.53 4.02
N VAL A 195 -2.90 -7.86 5.03
CA VAL A 195 -2.16 -6.82 5.77
C VAL A 195 -1.38 -7.52 6.87
N ILE A 196 -0.10 -7.20 6.98
CA ILE A 196 0.82 -7.84 7.92
C ILE A 196 1.79 -6.80 8.48
N ALA A 197 2.05 -6.89 9.78
CA ALA A 197 2.99 -6.02 10.47
C ALA A 197 4.19 -6.82 10.96
N ARG A 198 5.38 -6.21 10.89
CA ARG A 198 6.61 -6.73 11.47
C ARG A 198 7.32 -5.64 12.26
N SER A 199 7.72 -5.96 13.49
CA SER A 199 8.54 -5.07 14.32
C SER A 199 10.03 -5.21 13.98
N ALA A 200 10.86 -4.29 14.47
CA ALA A 200 12.32 -4.41 14.34
C ALA A 200 12.93 -5.61 15.10
N SER A 201 12.22 -6.17 16.09
CA SER A 201 12.63 -7.42 16.76
C SER A 201 12.27 -8.68 15.97
N GLY A 202 11.55 -8.53 14.84
CA GLY A 202 11.07 -9.65 14.04
C GLY A 202 9.74 -10.23 14.52
N GLU A 203 9.08 -9.61 15.50
CA GLU A 203 7.71 -9.97 15.86
C GLU A 203 6.78 -9.70 14.68
N ILE A 204 5.91 -10.66 14.33
CA ILE A 204 4.99 -10.57 13.20
C ILE A 204 3.55 -10.74 13.68
N ARG A 205 2.64 -9.96 13.10
CA ARG A 205 1.18 -10.12 13.24
C ARG A 205 0.52 -9.92 11.88
N ALA A 206 -0.23 -10.92 11.42
CA ALA A 206 -0.99 -10.87 10.18
C ALA A 206 -2.48 -10.76 10.50
N TYR A 207 -3.17 -9.86 9.80
CA TYR A 207 -4.63 -9.76 9.86
C TYR A 207 -5.27 -10.90 9.04
N ASP A 208 -6.57 -11.14 9.28
CA ASP A 208 -7.36 -12.02 8.41
C ASP A 208 -7.30 -11.50 6.95
N PRO A 209 -7.12 -12.36 5.94
CA PRO A 209 -7.15 -11.91 4.56
C PRO A 209 -8.53 -11.33 4.21
N ALA A 210 -8.52 -10.19 3.54
CA ALA A 210 -9.74 -9.54 3.04
C ALA A 210 -9.97 -9.90 1.57
N GLU A 211 -11.21 -10.22 1.21
CA GLU A 211 -11.64 -10.34 -0.19
C GLU A 211 -11.87 -8.94 -0.76
N ASN A 212 -11.22 -8.63 -1.87
CA ASN A 212 -11.23 -7.30 -2.47
C ASN A 212 -12.01 -7.31 -3.79
N VAL A 213 -12.81 -6.28 -4.01
CA VAL A 213 -13.47 -6.04 -5.28
C VAL A 213 -12.99 -4.71 -5.84
N HIS A 214 -12.39 -4.74 -7.03
CA HIS A 214 -11.99 -3.55 -7.76
C HIS A 214 -13.03 -3.16 -8.82
N LYS A 215 -13.24 -1.86 -9.00
CA LYS A 215 -14.01 -1.29 -10.11
C LYS A 215 -13.13 -0.26 -10.82
N HIS A 216 -12.94 -0.44 -12.13
CA HIS A 216 -12.10 0.43 -12.96
C HIS A 216 -10.65 0.58 -12.43
N GLY A 217 -10.10 -0.47 -11.82
CA GLY A 217 -8.74 -0.44 -11.24
C GLY A 217 -8.64 0.21 -9.85
N ILE A 218 -9.77 0.64 -9.26
CA ILE A 218 -9.82 1.24 -7.92
C ILE A 218 -10.53 0.27 -6.97
N LEU A 219 -9.97 0.09 -5.76
CA LEU A 219 -10.60 -0.72 -4.72
C LEU A 219 -11.97 -0.15 -4.37
N HIS A 220 -13.02 -0.96 -4.52
CA HIS A 220 -14.38 -0.60 -4.19
C HIS A 220 -14.76 -1.12 -2.79
N THR A 221 -14.60 -2.42 -2.53
CA THR A 221 -14.88 -3.02 -1.23
C THR A 221 -13.81 -3.99 -0.77
N SER A 222 -13.67 -4.12 0.55
CA SER A 222 -12.88 -5.16 1.22
C SER A 222 -13.74 -5.86 2.27
N ARG A 223 -13.95 -7.17 2.13
CA ARG A 223 -14.77 -8.00 3.02
C ARG A 223 -13.91 -8.92 3.88
N VAL A 224 -14.23 -8.98 5.16
CA VAL A 224 -13.74 -10.01 6.10
C VAL A 224 -14.90 -10.66 6.85
N PRO A 225 -14.91 -12.00 6.99
CA PRO A 225 -13.96 -12.95 6.41
C PRO A 225 -14.06 -13.02 4.89
N ALA A 226 -12.93 -13.26 4.23
CA ALA A 226 -12.89 -13.53 2.80
C ALA A 226 -13.60 -14.86 2.50
N ARG A 227 -14.33 -14.94 1.37
CA ARG A 227 -15.14 -16.13 1.02
C ARG A 227 -14.33 -17.19 0.27
N PHE A 228 -13.19 -17.59 0.83
CA PHE A 228 -12.32 -18.65 0.32
C PHE A 228 -12.07 -19.70 1.41
N GLY A 229 -11.56 -20.88 1.01
CA GLY A 229 -11.22 -21.95 1.95
C GLY A 229 -10.11 -21.54 2.92
N ASP A 230 -10.18 -22.04 4.16
CA ASP A 230 -9.19 -21.76 5.22
C ASP A 230 -7.74 -22.07 4.82
N ASP A 231 -7.55 -23.09 3.99
CA ASP A 231 -6.29 -23.49 3.39
C ASP A 231 -5.71 -22.40 2.48
N VAL A 232 -6.53 -21.79 1.63
CA VAL A 232 -6.14 -20.64 0.79
C VAL A 232 -5.77 -19.43 1.67
N LEU A 233 -6.60 -19.14 2.68
CA LEU A 233 -6.38 -17.99 3.57
C LEU A 233 -5.09 -18.14 4.39
N LYS A 234 -4.82 -19.34 4.93
CA LYS A 234 -3.57 -19.66 5.64
C LYS A 234 -2.37 -19.60 4.71
N ALA A 235 -2.49 -20.09 3.47
CA ALA A 235 -1.41 -20.01 2.48
C ALA A 235 -1.06 -18.55 2.15
N ALA A 236 -2.05 -17.66 2.05
CA ALA A 236 -1.83 -16.24 1.81
C ALA A 236 -1.09 -15.57 2.98
N GLN A 237 -1.48 -15.87 4.23
CA GLN A 237 -0.78 -15.38 5.42
C GLN A 237 0.66 -15.90 5.51
N ALA A 238 0.88 -17.17 5.16
CA ALA A 238 2.21 -17.78 5.12
C ALA A 238 3.10 -17.10 4.06
N ALA A 239 2.58 -16.88 2.84
CA ALA A 239 3.29 -16.15 1.79
C ALA A 239 3.63 -14.71 2.21
N ALA A 240 2.68 -13.98 2.79
CA ALA A 240 2.93 -12.62 3.30
C ALA A 240 3.99 -12.61 4.42
N THR A 241 3.97 -13.60 5.32
CA THR A 241 4.98 -13.77 6.39
C THR A 241 6.37 -14.03 5.82
N GLN A 242 6.45 -14.81 4.74
CA GLN A 242 7.72 -15.09 4.06
C GLN A 242 8.29 -13.83 3.41
N LEU A 243 7.45 -13.08 2.69
CA LEU A 243 7.83 -11.83 2.03
C LEU A 243 8.27 -10.76 3.03
N ILE A 244 7.48 -10.49 4.08
CA ILE A 244 7.81 -9.45 5.07
C ILE A 244 9.10 -9.76 5.84
N THR A 245 9.35 -11.06 6.09
CA THR A 245 10.60 -11.54 6.70
C THR A 245 11.79 -11.34 5.77
N ALA A 246 11.68 -11.77 4.51
CA ALA A 246 12.77 -11.67 3.53
C ALA A 246 13.08 -10.21 3.11
N LEU A 247 12.11 -9.31 3.23
CA LEU A 247 12.31 -7.87 3.08
C LEU A 247 13.03 -7.25 4.28
N GLU A 248 13.09 -7.96 5.41
CA GLU A 248 13.43 -7.40 6.72
C GLU A 248 12.60 -6.14 7.04
N HIS A 249 11.37 -6.10 6.53
CA HIS A 249 10.49 -4.95 6.63
C HIS A 249 10.14 -4.66 8.09
N VAL A 250 10.06 -3.38 8.44
CA VAL A 250 9.60 -2.89 9.75
C VAL A 250 8.47 -1.92 9.50
N GLY A 251 7.34 -2.15 10.15
CA GLY A 251 6.09 -1.45 9.85
C GLY A 251 5.04 -2.41 9.32
N VAL A 252 4.19 -1.90 8.43
CA VAL A 252 3.07 -2.62 7.82
C VAL A 252 3.35 -2.79 6.33
N LEU A 253 3.15 -4.01 5.85
CA LEU A 253 3.18 -4.40 4.45
C LEU A 253 1.78 -4.93 4.10
N ALA A 254 1.28 -4.59 2.92
CA ALA A 254 0.15 -5.30 2.32
C ALA A 254 0.64 -6.13 1.14
N CYS A 255 0.16 -7.37 1.05
CA CYS A 255 0.38 -8.25 -0.08
C CYS A 255 -0.95 -8.55 -0.75
N GLU A 256 -1.09 -8.23 -2.03
CA GLU A 256 -2.28 -8.54 -2.83
C GLU A 256 -2.07 -9.81 -3.64
N PHE A 257 -3.08 -10.67 -3.67
CA PHE A 257 -3.05 -11.96 -4.34
C PHE A 257 -4.26 -12.14 -5.25
N PHE A 258 -4.01 -12.72 -6.41
CA PHE A 258 -5.04 -13.41 -7.19
C PHE A 258 -5.23 -14.82 -6.67
N VAL A 259 -6.48 -15.24 -6.51
CA VAL A 259 -6.87 -16.62 -6.19
C VAL A 259 -7.42 -17.27 -7.45
N LEU A 260 -6.82 -18.35 -7.93
CA LEU A 260 -7.33 -19.14 -9.05
C LEU A 260 -8.44 -20.10 -8.61
N GLU A 261 -9.17 -20.66 -9.58
CA GLU A 261 -10.30 -21.58 -9.32
C GLU A 261 -9.91 -22.81 -8.50
N ASP A 262 -8.65 -23.27 -8.61
CA ASP A 262 -8.09 -24.39 -7.85
C ASP A 262 -7.52 -24.01 -6.47
N GLY A 263 -7.61 -22.73 -6.08
CA GLY A 263 -7.05 -22.20 -4.84
C GLY A 263 -5.59 -21.75 -4.94
N THR A 264 -4.95 -21.85 -6.11
CA THR A 264 -3.58 -21.35 -6.31
C THR A 264 -3.53 -19.83 -6.07
N LEU A 265 -2.51 -19.40 -5.33
CA LEU A 265 -2.24 -17.98 -5.06
C LEU A 265 -1.13 -17.45 -5.96
N LEU A 266 -1.39 -16.31 -6.59
CA LEU A 266 -0.39 -15.54 -7.31
C LEU A 266 -0.29 -14.15 -6.70
N LEU A 267 0.88 -13.76 -6.21
CA LEU A 267 1.13 -12.39 -5.77
C LEU A 267 0.96 -11.44 -6.96
N ASN A 268 0.07 -10.46 -6.79
CA ASN A 268 -0.15 -9.37 -7.74
C ASN A 268 0.91 -8.27 -7.51
N GLU A 269 0.89 -7.69 -6.31
CA GLU A 269 1.80 -6.62 -5.87
C GLU A 269 1.90 -6.54 -4.33
N MET A 270 2.87 -5.76 -3.85
CA MET A 270 3.09 -5.41 -2.45
C MET A 270 3.06 -3.89 -2.25
N ALA A 271 2.46 -3.42 -1.16
CA ALA A 271 2.52 -2.04 -0.74
C ALA A 271 3.28 -1.94 0.60
N PRO A 272 4.47 -1.29 0.65
CA PRO A 272 5.32 -1.23 1.85
C PRO A 272 4.83 -0.15 2.83
N ARG A 273 3.53 -0.12 3.08
CA ARG A 273 2.82 0.88 3.87
C ARG A 273 1.50 0.31 4.37
N VAL A 274 0.84 1.05 5.25
CA VAL A 274 -0.60 0.86 5.50
C VAL A 274 -1.39 0.93 4.19
N HIS A 275 -2.45 0.13 4.09
CA HIS A 275 -3.14 -0.12 2.83
C HIS A 275 -4.63 0.11 2.90
N ASN A 276 -5.22 0.47 1.76
CA ASN A 276 -6.64 0.75 1.63
C ASN A 276 -7.47 -0.47 2.04
N SER A 277 -7.11 -1.66 1.58
CA SER A 277 -7.80 -2.90 1.95
C SER A 277 -7.71 -3.28 3.44
N GLY A 278 -6.88 -2.59 4.23
CA GLY A 278 -6.82 -2.75 5.69
C GLY A 278 -7.69 -1.74 6.46
N HIS A 279 -8.44 -0.86 5.80
CA HIS A 279 -9.21 0.20 6.48
C HIS A 279 -10.37 -0.33 7.33
N TRP A 280 -10.73 -1.60 7.21
CA TRP A 280 -11.67 -2.26 8.12
C TRP A 280 -11.06 -2.52 9.51
N THR A 281 -9.73 -2.66 9.61
CA THR A 281 -9.04 -3.10 10.83
C THR A 281 -9.23 -2.18 12.04
N PRO A 282 -9.28 -0.84 11.95
CA PRO A 282 -9.52 0.02 13.12
C PRO A 282 -10.88 -0.22 13.77
N GLU A 283 -11.85 -0.71 13.01
CA GLU A 283 -13.24 -0.86 13.45
C GLU A 283 -13.62 -2.28 13.86
N ALA A 284 -12.84 -3.27 13.44
CA ALA A 284 -13.16 -4.68 13.60
C ALA A 284 -12.00 -5.55 14.13
N CYS A 285 -10.86 -4.95 14.49
CA CYS A 285 -9.77 -5.61 15.20
C CYS A 285 -9.45 -4.92 16.52
N LEU A 286 -8.79 -5.64 17.44
CA LEU A 286 -8.28 -5.07 18.69
C LEU A 286 -7.19 -4.00 18.47
N THR A 287 -6.44 -4.08 17.38
CA THR A 287 -5.47 -3.06 16.97
C THR A 287 -5.54 -2.87 15.46
N GLY A 288 -5.93 -1.68 15.03
CA GLY A 288 -5.97 -1.32 13.61
C GLY A 288 -4.57 -1.14 12.99
N GLN A 289 -4.46 -1.28 11.67
CA GLN A 289 -3.19 -1.26 10.95
C GLN A 289 -2.35 0.01 11.19
N PHE A 290 -2.99 1.16 11.42
CA PHE A 290 -2.29 2.44 11.62
C PHE A 290 -1.58 2.47 12.97
N GLU A 291 -2.31 2.10 14.02
CA GLU A 291 -1.75 1.94 15.36
C GLU A 291 -0.67 0.85 15.35
N GLN A 292 -0.89 -0.24 14.60
CA GLN A 292 0.09 -1.30 14.47
C GLN A 292 1.39 -0.84 13.80
N HIS A 293 1.27 -0.05 12.74
CA HIS A 293 2.41 0.54 12.05
C HIS A 293 3.19 1.45 13.02
N ILE A 294 2.50 2.35 13.73
CA ILE A 294 3.13 3.23 14.72
C ILE A 294 3.85 2.42 15.81
N ARG A 295 3.25 1.37 16.36
CA ARG A 295 3.94 0.52 17.35
C ARG A 295 5.19 -0.15 16.78
N ALA A 296 5.07 -0.75 15.61
CA ALA A 296 6.18 -1.41 14.93
C ALA A 296 7.35 -0.46 14.71
N ILE A 297 7.06 0.72 14.15
CA ILE A 297 8.06 1.76 13.96
C ILE A 297 8.34 2.53 15.24
N ALA A 298 7.70 2.33 16.39
CA ALA A 298 8.08 2.94 17.69
C ALA A 298 8.95 1.99 18.52
N GLY A 299 9.16 0.76 18.03
CA GLY A 299 9.90 -0.28 18.74
C GLY A 299 9.09 -0.82 19.91
N TRP A 300 7.77 -0.56 19.91
CA TRP A 300 6.84 -1.06 20.91
C TRP A 300 6.41 -2.49 20.52
N PRO A 301 5.97 -3.31 21.49
CA PRO A 301 5.36 -4.61 21.19
C PRO A 301 4.19 -4.45 20.22
N LEU A 302 4.00 -5.41 19.32
CA LEU A 302 2.84 -5.38 18.44
C LEU A 302 1.56 -5.65 19.22
N GLY A 303 0.48 -4.97 18.85
CA GLY A 303 -0.84 -5.19 19.40
C GLY A 303 -1.48 -6.49 18.88
N PRO A 304 -2.45 -7.06 19.61
CA PRO A 304 -3.27 -8.16 19.11
C PRO A 304 -4.07 -7.71 17.87
N VAL A 305 -4.09 -8.56 16.85
CA VAL A 305 -4.78 -8.28 15.57
C VAL A 305 -6.07 -9.08 15.41
N ASP A 306 -6.52 -9.72 16.50
CA ASP A 306 -7.72 -10.54 16.54
C ASP A 306 -8.91 -9.75 16.01
N ARG A 307 -9.59 -10.36 15.04
CA ARG A 307 -10.82 -9.83 14.48
C ARG A 307 -11.96 -10.09 15.47
N VAL A 308 -12.60 -9.03 15.92
CA VAL A 308 -13.69 -9.07 16.90
C VAL A 308 -15.07 -9.10 16.27
N MET A 309 -15.17 -8.78 14.96
CA MET A 309 -16.40 -8.84 14.20
C MET A 309 -16.15 -8.96 12.69
N ASP A 310 -17.13 -9.46 11.95
CA ASP A 310 -17.11 -9.44 10.48
C ASP A 310 -17.29 -7.99 10.02
N ALA A 311 -16.70 -7.64 8.87
CA ALA A 311 -16.74 -6.28 8.36
C ALA A 311 -16.67 -6.23 6.84
N GLU A 312 -17.31 -5.19 6.30
CA GLU A 312 -17.14 -4.79 4.90
C GLU A 312 -16.79 -3.30 4.86
N MET A 313 -15.61 -2.99 4.34
CA MET A 313 -15.22 -1.62 4.03
C MET A 313 -15.64 -1.28 2.60
N GLU A 314 -16.22 -0.10 2.40
CA GLU A 314 -16.52 0.50 1.10
C GLU A 314 -15.83 1.86 0.97
N ASN A 315 -15.12 2.08 -0.16
CA ASN A 315 -14.53 3.37 -0.47
C ASN A 315 -15.60 4.39 -0.87
N LEU A 316 -15.45 5.63 -0.38
CA LEU A 316 -16.24 6.77 -0.82
C LEU A 316 -15.41 7.59 -1.81
N LEU A 317 -15.70 7.46 -3.10
CA LEU A 317 -15.01 8.16 -4.18
C LEU A 317 -15.76 9.42 -4.61
N GLY A 318 -15.06 10.53 -4.79
CA GLY A 318 -15.65 11.77 -5.31
C GLY A 318 -16.90 12.20 -4.55
N ASP A 319 -18.04 12.23 -5.25
CA ASP A 319 -19.36 12.60 -4.74
C ASP A 319 -20.05 11.50 -3.92
N ASP A 320 -19.57 10.25 -3.94
CA ASP A 320 -20.06 9.20 -3.01
C ASP A 320 -19.88 9.61 -1.55
N VAL A 321 -18.93 10.50 -1.26
CA VAL A 321 -18.72 11.07 0.07
C VAL A 321 -19.96 11.75 0.64
N LEU A 322 -20.86 12.25 -0.21
CA LEU A 322 -22.09 12.90 0.22
C LEU A 322 -23.01 11.95 0.98
N LYS A 323 -22.92 10.63 0.74
CA LYS A 323 -23.64 9.61 1.51
C LYS A 323 -23.28 9.65 2.99
N ALA A 324 -22.03 10.00 3.31
CA ALA A 324 -21.55 10.08 4.68
C ALA A 324 -22.10 11.28 5.47
N PHE A 325 -22.73 12.25 4.82
CA PHE A 325 -23.38 13.39 5.47
C PHE A 325 -24.86 13.13 5.78
N GLY A 326 -25.42 12.04 5.25
CA GLY A 326 -26.76 11.58 5.58
C GLY A 326 -26.81 10.80 6.90
N PRO A 327 -28.00 10.31 7.31
CA PRO A 327 -28.12 9.43 8.45
C PRO A 327 -27.32 8.14 8.20
N SER A 328 -26.37 7.83 9.09
CA SER A 328 -25.63 6.57 9.04
C SER A 328 -26.57 5.38 9.22
N GLY A 329 -26.32 4.31 8.49
CA GLY A 329 -26.98 3.03 8.71
C GLY A 329 -26.62 2.45 10.09
N PRO A 330 -27.43 1.50 10.60
CA PRO A 330 -27.04 0.74 11.79
C PRO A 330 -25.70 0.03 11.52
N HIS A 331 -24.80 0.04 12.49
CA HIS A 331 -23.50 -0.64 12.42
C HIS A 331 -22.50 -0.08 11.41
N GLU A 332 -22.67 1.16 10.94
CA GLU A 332 -21.71 1.84 10.07
C GLU A 332 -20.75 2.74 10.88
N ALA A 333 -19.46 2.63 10.58
CA ALA A 333 -18.42 3.55 11.04
C ALA A 333 -17.87 4.32 9.83
N ILE A 334 -17.86 5.65 9.91
CA ILE A 334 -17.49 6.52 8.80
C ILE A 334 -16.15 7.18 9.09
N THR A 335 -15.24 7.12 8.13
CA THR A 335 -13.97 7.86 8.16
C THR A 335 -13.88 8.81 6.97
N LEU A 336 -13.73 10.11 7.24
CA LEU A 336 -13.53 11.13 6.21
C LEU A 336 -12.11 11.70 6.27
N TYR A 337 -11.47 11.79 5.11
CA TYR A 337 -10.08 12.26 5.02
C TYR A 337 -9.96 13.79 5.02
N GLY A 338 -11.11 14.49 4.94
CA GLY A 338 -11.21 15.94 4.96
C GLY A 338 -10.66 16.64 3.71
N LYS A 339 -10.46 15.93 2.59
CA LYS A 339 -10.03 16.54 1.32
C LYS A 339 -11.07 17.58 0.89
N ARG A 340 -10.65 18.81 0.56
CA ARG A 340 -11.58 19.90 0.21
C ARG A 340 -12.15 19.79 -1.21
N ASP A 341 -11.35 19.25 -2.12
CA ASP A 341 -11.70 19.15 -3.54
C ASP A 341 -12.20 17.75 -3.88
N MET A 342 -13.50 17.65 -4.16
CA MET A 342 -14.21 16.44 -4.60
C MET A 342 -14.01 16.25 -6.10
N ARG A 343 -13.25 15.23 -6.49
CA ARG A 343 -13.02 14.87 -7.91
C ARG A 343 -13.46 13.43 -8.17
N PRO A 344 -13.98 13.11 -9.37
CA PRO A 344 -14.28 11.74 -9.76
C PRO A 344 -13.09 10.81 -9.53
N GLY A 345 -13.33 9.63 -8.94
CA GLY A 345 -12.28 8.64 -8.63
C GLY A 345 -11.38 8.98 -7.43
N ARG A 346 -11.44 10.19 -6.86
CA ARG A 346 -10.63 10.55 -5.70
C ARG A 346 -11.19 9.89 -4.44
N LYS A 347 -10.38 9.11 -3.72
CA LYS A 347 -10.72 8.56 -2.39
C LYS A 347 -10.95 9.68 -1.38
N MET A 348 -12.19 9.92 -0.95
CA MET A 348 -12.58 11.01 -0.03
C MET A 348 -12.81 10.54 1.40
N GLY A 349 -13.16 9.26 1.56
CA GLY A 349 -13.37 8.60 2.83
C GLY A 349 -13.62 7.11 2.63
N HIS A 350 -14.04 6.43 3.68
CA HIS A 350 -14.57 5.07 3.62
C HIS A 350 -15.66 4.88 4.68
N VAL A 351 -16.49 3.87 4.47
CA VAL A 351 -17.43 3.37 5.47
C VAL A 351 -17.07 1.93 5.79
N VAL A 352 -17.02 1.58 7.07
CA VAL A 352 -16.94 0.18 7.52
C VAL A 352 -18.28 -0.22 8.07
N ARG A 353 -18.89 -1.26 7.48
CA ARG A 353 -20.11 -1.88 7.98
C ARG A 353 -19.73 -3.12 8.77
N LYS A 354 -20.21 -3.19 10.01
CA LYS A 354 -20.00 -4.34 10.88
C LYS A 354 -21.12 -5.36 10.58
N VAL A 355 -20.73 -6.56 10.13
CA VAL A 355 -21.63 -7.58 9.56
C VAL A 355 -21.99 -8.64 10.59
#